data_AF-A0A1J3DT94-F1
#
_entry.id   AF-A0A1J3DT94-F1
#
_cell.length_a   1.000
_cell.length_b   1.000
_cell.length_c   1.000
_cell.angle_alpha   90.00
_cell.angle_beta   90.00
_cell.angle_gamma   90.00
#
_symmetry.space_group_name_H-M   'P 1'
#
loop_
_entity.id
_entity.type
_entity.pdbx_description
1 polymer ?
#
loop_
_entity_poly.entity_id
_entity_poly.type
_entity_poly.pdbx_seq_one_letter_code
_entity_poly.pdbx_strand_id
1 'polypeptide(L)'
;MPLTKLVPDAFGVVTICLVALLILLGLLCIAYSFYFQSHVRRQGYIQLGYFSGPWIIRITFILFAIWWAVGEIFRLSFLRRHRRVVLDLRWQENVCKWYIVSNLGFAEPCLFLTLMFLLRATLKMESGALSGKWNRNTAGYIFLYCLPMLALQLAVVLSESRLNGGSGGFVSLPETFTKTYSRVTIDQEDEVALCTYPLLSTIILGVFAAVLTAYLFWLGRQILKLVINKRLQKRVYTLIFSVSSFLPLRIVLLCLSVLTSPDKILFEAITFLAFFSLFCFSVVSICLLVYFPVSDSMALRGLRDTEEEEDDRTVTEERSGALLLAAPNSSQNEEGLSLRGRRDSSQERYVELSLFLEAEN
;
A
#
# COMPACT_ATOMS: atom_id res chain seq x y z
N MET A 1 -39.87 -16.34 -3.60
CA MET A 1 -38.57 -16.77 -4.16
C MET A 1 -37.46 -16.41 -3.18
N PRO A 2 -36.90 -17.38 -2.42
CA PRO A 2 -35.89 -17.12 -1.38
C PRO A 2 -34.44 -17.02 -1.92
N LEU A 3 -34.18 -17.53 -3.12
CA LEU A 3 -32.82 -17.58 -3.70
C LEU A 3 -32.24 -16.19 -4.02
N THR A 4 -33.09 -15.23 -4.41
CA THR A 4 -32.68 -13.86 -4.77
C THR A 4 -32.25 -13.03 -3.56
N LYS A 5 -32.69 -13.39 -2.33
CA LYS A 5 -32.26 -12.74 -1.08
C LYS A 5 -30.97 -13.35 -0.51
N LEU A 6 -30.66 -14.60 -0.84
CA LEU A 6 -29.50 -15.33 -0.31
C LEU A 6 -28.16 -14.91 -0.96
N VAL A 7 -28.19 -14.65 -2.27
CA VAL A 7 -27.00 -14.24 -3.04
C VAL A 7 -26.44 -12.88 -2.59
N PRO A 8 -27.28 -11.84 -2.37
CA PRO A 8 -26.82 -10.57 -1.85
C PRO A 8 -26.18 -10.65 -0.46
N ASP A 9 -26.77 -11.47 0.39
CA ASP A 9 -26.28 -11.70 1.74
C ASP A 9 -24.92 -12.40 1.73
N ALA A 10 -24.73 -13.37 0.83
CA ALA A 10 -23.47 -14.09 0.68
C ALA A 10 -22.32 -13.15 0.26
N PHE A 11 -22.53 -12.29 -0.74
CA PHE A 11 -21.49 -11.33 -1.16
C PHE A 11 -21.11 -10.36 -0.03
N GLY A 12 -22.09 -9.88 0.74
CA GLY A 12 -21.84 -9.03 1.89
C GLY A 12 -20.95 -9.71 2.95
N VAL A 13 -21.26 -10.95 3.32
CA VAL A 13 -20.46 -11.74 4.27
C VAL A 13 -19.05 -11.97 3.76
N VAL A 14 -18.91 -12.35 2.48
CA VAL A 14 -17.60 -12.57 1.85
C VAL A 14 -16.77 -11.30 1.86
N THR A 15 -17.34 -10.13 1.53
CA THR A 15 -16.62 -8.87 1.59
C THR A 15 -16.16 -8.54 3.02
N ILE A 16 -17.00 -8.73 4.04
CA ILE A 16 -16.62 -8.50 5.44
C ILE A 16 -15.44 -9.40 5.83
N CYS A 17 -15.49 -10.68 5.48
CA CYS A 17 -14.40 -11.62 5.73
C CYS A 17 -13.10 -11.18 5.04
N LEU A 18 -13.16 -10.79 3.76
CA LEU A 18 -12.00 -10.33 3.01
C LEU A 18 -11.42 -9.04 3.62
N VAL A 19 -12.26 -8.06 3.98
CA VAL A 19 -11.80 -6.84 4.65
C VAL A 19 -11.12 -7.16 5.98
N ALA A 20 -11.68 -8.05 6.79
CA ALA A 20 -11.07 -8.45 8.06
C ALA A 20 -9.68 -9.07 7.84
N LEU A 21 -9.52 -9.92 6.82
CA LEU A 21 -8.22 -10.48 6.45
C LEU A 21 -7.22 -9.41 5.98
N LEU A 22 -7.67 -8.42 5.21
CA LEU A 22 -6.80 -7.31 4.77
C LEU A 22 -6.33 -6.46 5.96
N ILE A 23 -7.23 -6.18 6.91
CA ILE A 23 -6.90 -5.44 8.12
C ILE A 23 -5.89 -6.23 8.95
N LEU A 24 -6.12 -7.53 9.15
CA LEU A 24 -5.20 -8.41 9.88
C LEU A 24 -3.82 -8.43 9.21
N LEU A 25 -3.77 -8.64 7.89
CA LEU A 25 -2.52 -8.59 7.12
C LEU A 25 -1.80 -7.24 7.28
N GLY A 26 -2.55 -6.13 7.16
CA GLY A 26 -2.01 -4.79 7.33
C GLY A 26 -1.42 -4.55 8.73
N LEU A 27 -2.13 -4.95 9.78
CA LEU A 27 -1.67 -4.84 11.17
C LEU A 27 -0.42 -5.69 11.41
N LEU A 28 -0.38 -6.92 10.89
CA LEU A 28 0.81 -7.78 10.96
C LEU A 28 2.01 -7.12 10.26
N CYS A 29 1.82 -6.56 9.06
CA CYS A 29 2.89 -5.85 8.36
C CYS A 29 3.36 -4.58 9.09
N ILE A 30 2.45 -3.85 9.75
CA ILE A 30 2.79 -2.69 10.58
C ILE A 30 3.61 -3.13 11.79
N ALA A 31 3.14 -4.13 12.55
CA ALA A 31 3.82 -4.68 13.71
C ALA A 31 5.23 -5.19 13.34
N TYR A 32 5.34 -5.89 12.23
CA TYR A 32 6.61 -6.40 11.70
C TYR A 32 7.56 -5.26 11.30
N SER A 33 7.05 -4.21 10.68
CA SER A 33 7.84 -3.00 10.34
C SER A 33 8.35 -2.27 11.59
N PHE A 34 7.52 -2.16 12.64
CA PHE A 34 7.92 -1.58 13.92
C PHE A 34 8.93 -2.44 14.67
N TYR A 35 8.72 -3.76 14.68
CA TYR A 35 9.65 -4.72 15.27
C TYR A 35 11.04 -4.56 14.66
N PHE A 36 11.12 -4.57 13.33
CA PHE A 36 12.36 -4.37 12.60
C PHE A 36 13.01 -3.02 12.95
N GLN A 37 12.24 -1.93 12.94
CA GLN A 37 12.76 -0.59 13.21
C GLN A 37 13.26 -0.42 14.66
N SER A 38 12.52 -0.94 15.64
CA SER A 38 12.90 -0.90 17.05
C SER A 38 14.18 -1.70 17.30
N HIS A 39 14.26 -2.87 16.68
CA HIS A 39 15.40 -3.77 16.84
C HIS A 39 16.67 -3.21 16.17
N VAL A 40 16.56 -2.64 14.96
CA VAL A 40 17.67 -1.95 14.28
C VAL A 40 18.15 -0.72 15.06
N ARG A 41 17.25 0.09 15.61
CA ARG A 41 17.63 1.28 16.40
C ARG A 41 18.37 0.90 17.68
N ARG A 42 18.04 -0.23 18.31
CA ARG A 42 18.69 -0.70 19.54
C ARG A 42 20.13 -1.15 19.33
N GLN A 43 20.48 -1.65 18.15
CA GLN A 43 21.81 -2.23 17.90
C GLN A 43 22.79 -1.29 17.18
N GLY A 44 22.39 -0.05 16.89
CA GLY A 44 23.32 0.99 16.44
C GLY A 44 23.93 0.79 15.05
N TYR A 45 23.46 -0.16 14.24
CA TYR A 45 23.98 -0.39 12.88
C TYR A 45 23.60 0.74 11.92
N ILE A 46 24.52 1.69 11.72
CA ILE A 46 24.35 2.87 10.86
C ILE A 46 24.18 2.47 9.38
N GLN A 47 24.80 1.37 8.93
CA GLN A 47 24.70 0.86 7.55
C GLN A 47 23.29 0.32 7.20
N LEU A 48 22.54 -0.24 8.15
CA LEU A 48 21.15 -0.69 7.93
C LEU A 48 20.14 0.47 7.96
N GLY A 49 20.55 1.67 8.41
CA GLY A 49 19.74 2.89 8.34
C GLY A 49 19.30 3.23 6.91
N TYR A 50 20.03 2.73 5.90
CA TYR A 50 19.68 2.81 4.48
C TYR A 50 18.32 2.15 4.14
N PHE A 51 18.05 0.97 4.72
CA PHE A 51 16.80 0.22 4.52
C PHE A 51 15.63 0.77 5.34
N SER A 52 15.92 1.60 6.35
CA SER A 52 14.93 2.30 7.16
C SER A 52 14.24 3.45 6.41
N GLY A 53 14.82 3.98 5.33
CA GLY A 53 14.38 5.23 4.67
C GLY A 53 12.87 5.40 4.41
N PRO A 54 12.17 4.45 3.76
CA PRO A 54 10.77 4.60 3.37
C PRO A 54 9.74 3.95 4.33
N TRP A 55 10.11 3.65 5.58
CA TRP A 55 9.20 2.93 6.51
C TRP A 55 7.88 3.68 6.79
N ILE A 56 7.91 5.01 6.95
CA ILE A 56 6.70 5.82 7.16
C ILE A 56 5.76 5.74 5.96
N ILE A 57 6.23 5.96 4.72
CA ILE A 57 5.38 5.81 3.52
C ILE A 57 4.78 4.40 3.41
N ARG A 58 5.52 3.34 3.77
CA ARG A 58 4.98 1.96 3.79
C ARG A 58 3.83 1.80 4.79
N ILE A 59 3.98 2.35 6.00
CA ILE A 59 2.90 2.37 7.00
C ILE A 59 1.73 3.21 6.50
N THR A 60 1.99 4.39 5.95
CA THR A 60 0.98 5.26 5.36
C THR A 60 0.19 4.55 4.25
N PHE A 61 0.86 3.76 3.39
CA PHE A 61 0.19 2.93 2.39
C PHE A 61 -0.79 1.93 3.02
N ILE A 62 -0.36 1.23 4.07
CA ILE A 62 -1.22 0.27 4.78
C ILE A 62 -2.40 0.98 5.44
N LEU A 63 -2.18 2.15 6.06
CA LEU A 63 -3.25 2.93 6.67
C LEU A 63 -4.30 3.36 5.63
N PHE A 64 -3.89 3.78 4.43
CA PHE A 64 -4.82 4.07 3.35
C PHE A 64 -5.57 2.83 2.86
N ALA A 65 -4.93 1.66 2.84
CA ALA A 65 -5.59 0.40 2.45
C ALA A 65 -6.64 0.00 3.49
N ILE A 66 -6.33 0.13 4.78
CA ILE A 66 -7.27 -0.11 5.88
C ILE A 66 -8.42 0.90 5.81
N TRP A 67 -8.12 2.18 5.60
CA TRP A 67 -9.15 3.24 5.47
C TRP A 67 -10.11 2.95 4.32
N TRP A 68 -9.57 2.57 3.15
CA TRP A 68 -10.37 2.13 2.00
C TRP A 68 -11.26 0.92 2.34
N ALA A 69 -10.70 -0.09 2.99
CA ALA A 69 -11.40 -1.32 3.34
C ALA A 69 -12.53 -1.09 4.36
N VAL A 70 -12.31 -0.20 5.33
CA VAL A 70 -13.34 0.23 6.28
C VAL A 70 -14.46 0.99 5.55
N GLY A 71 -14.13 1.81 4.55
CA GLY A 71 -15.12 2.45 3.68
C GLY A 71 -16.04 1.45 2.98
N GLU A 72 -15.47 0.33 2.51
CA GLU A 72 -16.25 -0.76 1.89
C GLU A 72 -17.20 -1.46 2.86
N ILE A 73 -16.83 -1.57 4.16
CA ILE A 73 -17.74 -2.03 5.20
C ILE A 73 -18.89 -1.05 5.34
N PHE A 74 -18.64 0.26 5.46
CA PHE A 74 -19.71 1.25 5.60
C PHE A 74 -20.71 1.21 4.44
N ARG A 75 -20.25 0.92 3.21
CA ARG A 75 -21.13 0.71 2.04
C ARG A 75 -22.05 -0.50 2.21
N LEU A 76 -21.56 -1.60 2.80
CA LEU A 76 -22.29 -2.88 2.91
C LEU A 76 -23.11 -3.01 4.20
N SER A 77 -22.52 -2.66 5.34
CA SER A 77 -23.06 -2.90 6.68
C SER A 77 -24.26 -2.03 7.00
N PHE A 78 -24.38 -0.88 6.35
CA PHE A 78 -25.47 0.06 6.61
C PHE A 78 -26.69 -0.14 5.71
N LEU A 79 -26.52 -0.85 4.58
CA LEU A 79 -27.50 -0.86 3.50
C LEU A 79 -28.31 -2.15 3.38
N ARG A 80 -27.78 -3.30 3.81
CA ARG A 80 -28.38 -4.59 3.44
C ARG A 80 -29.16 -5.29 4.55
N ARG A 81 -28.93 -5.00 5.83
CA ARG A 81 -29.50 -5.83 6.92
C ARG A 81 -30.49 -5.07 7.81
N HIS A 82 -31.72 -5.10 7.33
CA HIS A 82 -33.00 -5.28 8.02
C HIS A 82 -32.93 -5.44 9.55
N ARG A 83 -33.79 -4.68 10.24
CA ARG A 83 -34.17 -4.80 11.66
C ARG A 83 -33.34 -3.98 12.66
N ARG A 84 -33.24 -2.66 12.46
CA ARG A 84 -33.42 -1.72 13.59
C ARG A 84 -33.76 -0.31 13.11
N VAL A 85 -34.83 0.18 13.71
CA VAL A 85 -35.58 1.43 13.54
C VAL A 85 -34.76 2.68 13.92
N VAL A 86 -33.47 2.78 13.55
CA VAL A 86 -32.57 3.78 14.17
C VAL A 86 -31.94 4.78 13.21
N LEU A 87 -31.79 4.50 11.91
CA LEU A 87 -31.26 5.50 10.97
C LEU A 87 -32.29 5.93 9.95
N ASP A 88 -32.69 7.19 10.07
CA ASP A 88 -33.48 7.97 9.12
C ASP A 88 -32.91 7.83 7.69
N LEU A 89 -33.77 7.85 6.66
CA LEU A 89 -33.34 7.77 5.25
C LEU A 89 -32.26 8.82 4.93
N ARG A 90 -32.33 10.00 5.56
CA ARG A 90 -31.35 11.08 5.43
C ARG A 90 -29.95 10.67 5.86
N TRP A 91 -29.84 9.82 6.88
CA TRP A 91 -28.55 9.30 7.33
C TRP A 91 -27.95 8.33 6.31
N GLN A 92 -28.77 7.48 5.69
CA GLN A 92 -28.31 6.56 4.64
C GLN A 92 -27.76 7.32 3.42
N GLU A 93 -28.48 8.36 2.98
CA GLU A 93 -28.04 9.23 1.89
C GLU A 93 -26.71 9.92 2.22
N ASN A 94 -26.56 10.45 3.44
CA ASN A 94 -25.33 11.10 3.88
C ASN A 94 -24.15 10.12 3.96
N VAL A 95 -24.38 8.87 4.38
CA VAL A 95 -23.34 7.83 4.40
C VAL A 95 -22.86 7.50 2.99
N CYS A 96 -23.75 7.40 2.00
CA CYS A 96 -23.34 7.17 0.61
C CYS A 96 -22.51 8.33 0.05
N LYS A 97 -22.91 9.58 0.34
CA LYS A 97 -22.15 10.78 -0.06
C LYS A 97 -20.75 10.79 0.57
N TRP A 98 -20.67 10.52 1.88
CA TRP A 98 -19.40 10.42 2.59
C TRP A 98 -18.52 9.27 2.08
N TYR A 99 -19.12 8.13 1.76
CA TYR A 99 -18.41 7.00 1.17
C TYR A 99 -17.77 7.38 -0.18
N ILE A 100 -18.48 8.07 -1.07
CA ILE A 100 -17.92 8.51 -2.35
C ILE A 100 -16.74 9.47 -2.13
N VAL A 101 -16.91 10.51 -1.29
CA VAL A 101 -15.84 11.48 -1.03
C VAL A 101 -14.63 10.83 -0.36
N SER A 102 -14.86 10.00 0.66
CA SER A 102 -13.79 9.36 1.43
C SER A 102 -13.06 8.29 0.63
N ASN A 103 -13.79 7.43 -0.10
CA ASN A 103 -13.19 6.29 -0.76
C ASN A 103 -12.66 6.64 -2.16
N LEU A 104 -13.52 7.15 -3.04
CA LEU A 104 -13.14 7.52 -4.41
C LEU A 104 -12.36 8.84 -4.48
N GLY A 105 -12.66 9.80 -3.59
CA GLY A 105 -12.00 11.10 -3.58
C GLY A 105 -10.71 11.19 -2.78
N PHE A 106 -10.48 10.26 -1.85
CA PHE A 106 -9.31 10.33 -0.98
C PHE A 106 -8.55 9.01 -0.90
N ALA A 107 -9.18 7.92 -0.45
CA ALA A 107 -8.49 6.66 -0.18
C ALA A 107 -7.84 6.05 -1.44
N GLU A 108 -8.59 5.91 -2.54
CA GLU A 108 -8.08 5.35 -3.80
C GLU A 108 -6.95 6.23 -4.41
N PRO A 109 -7.12 7.56 -4.56
CA PRO A 109 -6.03 8.43 -5.01
C PRO A 109 -4.77 8.37 -4.12
N CYS A 110 -4.95 8.35 -2.80
CA CYS A 110 -3.86 8.21 -1.83
C CYS A 110 -3.12 6.89 -2.04
N LEU A 111 -3.82 5.77 -2.23
CA LEU A 111 -3.21 4.46 -2.50
C LEU A 111 -2.35 4.50 -3.77
N PHE A 112 -2.88 5.02 -4.87
CA PHE A 112 -2.17 5.05 -6.15
C PHE A 112 -0.94 5.96 -6.13
N LEU A 113 -1.04 7.14 -5.51
CA LEU A 113 0.09 8.04 -5.36
C LEU A 113 1.16 7.46 -4.44
N THR A 114 0.75 6.87 -3.31
CA THR A 114 1.69 6.25 -2.37
C THR A 114 2.46 5.10 -3.01
N LEU A 115 1.78 4.25 -3.78
CA LEU A 115 2.41 3.21 -4.62
C LEU A 115 3.46 3.81 -5.56
N MET A 116 3.12 4.87 -6.28
CA MET A 116 4.03 5.53 -7.22
C MET A 116 5.27 6.09 -6.54
N PHE A 117 5.10 6.73 -5.39
CA PHE A 117 6.22 7.23 -4.60
C PHE A 117 7.08 6.11 -4.03
N LEU A 118 6.49 4.99 -3.60
CA LEU A 118 7.23 3.80 -3.16
C LEU A 118 8.06 3.20 -4.30
N LEU A 119 7.50 3.09 -5.51
CA LEU A 119 8.24 2.61 -6.68
C LEU A 119 9.39 3.57 -7.05
N ARG A 120 9.16 4.88 -6.96
CA ARG A 120 10.23 5.88 -7.15
C ARG A 120 11.28 5.83 -6.04
N ALA A 121 10.88 5.52 -4.81
CA ALA A 121 11.79 5.31 -3.70
C ALA A 121 12.73 4.13 -4.00
N THR A 122 12.18 3.02 -4.51
CA THR A 122 13.00 1.84 -4.85
C THR A 122 14.04 2.14 -5.92
N LEU A 123 13.75 3.03 -6.88
CA LEU A 123 14.74 3.50 -7.86
C LEU A 123 15.83 4.36 -7.23
N LYS A 124 15.44 5.32 -6.40
CA LYS A 124 16.41 6.21 -5.75
C LYS A 124 17.29 5.47 -4.75
N MET A 125 16.75 4.41 -4.14
CA MET A 125 17.48 3.52 -3.24
C MET A 125 18.56 2.69 -3.96
N GLU A 126 18.63 2.68 -5.28
CA GLU A 126 19.79 2.13 -5.99
C GLU A 126 20.89 3.18 -6.21
N SER A 127 20.52 4.47 -6.19
CA SER A 127 21.42 5.61 -6.48
C SER A 127 21.88 6.40 -5.24
N GLY A 128 21.42 6.03 -4.03
CA GLY A 128 21.90 6.61 -2.78
C GLY A 128 20.86 6.64 -1.64
N ALA A 129 21.31 7.01 -0.44
CA ALA A 129 20.54 6.89 0.80
C ALA A 129 19.38 7.91 0.87
N LEU A 130 18.14 7.42 1.00
CA LEU A 130 16.96 8.26 1.18
C LEU A 130 16.85 8.74 2.65
N SER A 131 17.05 10.04 2.86
CA SER A 131 16.91 10.71 4.17
C SER A 131 15.47 10.72 4.69
N GLY A 132 15.27 10.69 6.02
CA GLY A 132 13.96 10.83 6.67
C GLY A 132 13.20 12.12 6.29
N LYS A 133 13.89 13.18 5.88
CA LYS A 133 13.28 14.42 5.33
C LYS A 133 12.52 14.14 4.02
N TRP A 134 13.03 13.23 3.19
CA TRP A 134 12.34 12.81 1.97
C TRP A 134 11.02 12.10 2.28
N ASN A 135 11.00 11.31 3.34
CA ASN A 135 9.83 10.53 3.75
C ASN A 135 8.66 11.45 4.18
N ARG A 136 8.94 12.42 5.07
CA ARG A 136 7.94 13.42 5.50
C ARG A 136 7.47 14.31 4.34
N ASN A 137 8.40 14.76 3.49
CA ASN A 137 8.04 15.58 2.33
C ASN A 137 7.16 14.80 1.35
N THR A 138 7.46 13.53 1.13
CA THR A 138 6.68 12.65 0.23
C THR A 138 5.27 12.42 0.76
N ALA A 139 5.11 12.15 2.05
CA ALA A 139 3.78 12.08 2.67
C ALA A 139 3.00 13.39 2.47
N GLY A 140 3.64 14.54 2.67
CA GLY A 140 3.05 15.86 2.39
C GLY A 140 2.63 16.03 0.93
N TYR A 141 3.46 15.61 -0.02
CA TYR A 141 3.13 15.65 -1.45
C TYR A 141 1.93 14.74 -1.79
N ILE A 142 1.85 13.54 -1.21
CA ILE A 142 0.70 12.64 -1.41
C ILE A 142 -0.59 13.34 -0.99
N PHE A 143 -0.64 13.92 0.21
CA PHE A 143 -1.83 14.67 0.65
C PHE A 143 -2.13 15.85 -0.26
N LEU A 144 -1.11 16.64 -0.64
CA LEU A 144 -1.28 17.80 -1.52
C LEU A 144 -1.86 17.42 -2.89
N TYR A 145 -1.35 16.35 -3.52
CA TYR A 145 -1.84 15.88 -4.82
C TYR A 145 -3.21 15.18 -4.73
N CYS A 146 -3.62 14.72 -3.55
CA CYS A 146 -4.99 14.23 -3.34
C CYS A 146 -6.02 15.35 -3.17
N LEU A 147 -5.63 16.56 -2.75
CA LEU A 147 -6.57 17.67 -2.55
C LEU A 147 -7.40 18.03 -3.80
N PRO A 148 -6.82 18.13 -5.02
CA PRO A 148 -7.59 18.37 -6.22
C PRO A 148 -8.63 17.28 -6.49
N MET A 149 -8.28 16.01 -6.27
CA MET A 149 -9.22 14.90 -6.45
C MET A 149 -10.34 14.94 -5.41
N LEU A 150 -10.01 15.19 -4.15
CA LEU A 150 -10.99 15.41 -3.09
C LEU A 150 -11.94 16.56 -3.42
N ALA A 151 -11.40 17.70 -3.88
CA ALA A 151 -12.18 18.88 -4.23
C ALA A 151 -13.09 18.63 -5.43
N LEU A 152 -12.60 17.95 -6.48
CA LEU A 152 -13.41 17.57 -7.64
C LEU A 152 -14.56 16.64 -7.22
N GLN A 153 -14.27 15.60 -6.44
CA GLN A 153 -15.30 14.66 -5.98
C GLN A 153 -16.32 15.32 -5.04
N LEU A 154 -15.86 16.21 -4.16
CA LEU A 154 -16.74 17.01 -3.31
C LEU A 154 -17.63 17.94 -4.15
N ALA A 155 -17.08 18.57 -5.19
CA ALA A 155 -17.85 19.41 -6.10
C ALA A 155 -18.95 18.64 -6.83
N VAL A 156 -18.68 17.39 -7.25
CA VAL A 156 -19.70 16.51 -7.85
C VAL A 156 -20.83 16.23 -6.86
N VAL A 157 -20.49 15.86 -5.62
CA VAL A 157 -21.49 15.55 -4.57
C VAL A 157 -22.29 16.79 -4.15
N LEU A 158 -21.66 17.97 -4.08
CA LEU A 158 -22.36 19.22 -3.76
C LEU A 158 -23.26 19.69 -4.93
N SER A 159 -22.86 19.43 -6.17
CA SER A 159 -23.65 19.78 -7.36
C SER A 159 -24.96 19.00 -7.42
N GLU A 160 -24.95 17.72 -7.01
CA GLU A 160 -26.17 16.91 -6.86
C GLU A 160 -27.19 17.60 -5.92
N SER A 161 -26.73 18.14 -4.79
CA SER A 161 -27.60 18.86 -3.84
C SER A 161 -28.13 20.18 -4.37
N ARG A 162 -27.40 20.86 -5.27
CA ARG A 162 -27.79 22.14 -5.86
C ARG A 162 -28.81 21.96 -7.00
N LEU A 163 -28.66 20.91 -7.80
CA LEU A 163 -29.52 20.64 -8.96
C LEU A 163 -30.95 20.23 -8.58
N ASN A 164 -31.13 19.53 -7.45
CA ASN A 164 -32.46 19.21 -6.92
C ASN A 164 -33.15 20.41 -6.23
N GLY A 165 -32.42 21.51 -6.00
CA GLY A 165 -32.89 22.70 -5.28
C GLY A 165 -33.24 23.87 -6.18
N GLY A 166 -34.11 23.67 -7.19
CA GLY A 166 -35.07 24.64 -7.74
C GLY A 166 -34.66 26.05 -8.21
N SER A 167 -33.43 26.55 -8.05
CA SER A 167 -33.09 27.91 -8.50
C SER A 167 -31.65 28.05 -8.98
N GLY A 168 -31.47 28.18 -10.30
CA GLY A 168 -30.29 28.80 -10.88
C GLY A 168 -29.70 28.03 -12.06
N GLY A 169 -30.08 28.43 -13.27
CA GLY A 169 -29.30 28.60 -14.51
C GLY A 169 -28.20 27.62 -14.95
N PHE A 170 -27.92 26.51 -14.27
CA PHE A 170 -26.93 25.53 -14.69
C PHE A 170 -27.59 24.43 -15.51
N VAL A 171 -26.94 24.08 -16.62
CA VAL A 171 -27.32 23.03 -17.57
C VAL A 171 -27.79 21.78 -16.80
N SER A 172 -29.01 21.33 -17.04
CA SER A 172 -29.59 20.14 -16.44
C SER A 172 -28.79 18.90 -16.86
N LEU A 173 -27.84 18.46 -16.02
CA LEU A 173 -27.15 17.19 -16.24
C LEU A 173 -28.11 16.03 -15.94
N PRO A 174 -28.09 14.94 -16.73
CA PRO A 174 -28.96 13.79 -16.49
C PRO A 174 -28.69 13.18 -15.11
N GLU A 175 -29.74 12.76 -14.41
CA GLU A 175 -29.66 12.27 -13.02
C GLU A 175 -28.66 11.10 -12.85
N THR A 176 -28.40 10.31 -13.89
CA THR A 176 -27.41 9.22 -13.89
C THR A 176 -25.95 9.69 -13.74
N PHE A 177 -25.65 10.97 -13.97
CA PHE A 177 -24.29 11.51 -13.87
C PHE A 177 -23.88 11.91 -12.46
N THR A 178 -24.83 12.32 -11.62
CA THR A 178 -24.57 12.92 -10.30
C THR A 178 -25.16 12.16 -9.13
N LYS A 179 -26.09 11.22 -9.37
CA LYS A 179 -26.81 10.51 -8.31
C LYS A 179 -25.91 9.54 -7.54
N THR A 180 -25.70 9.80 -6.24
CA THR A 180 -24.85 8.97 -5.36
C THR A 180 -25.62 7.84 -4.67
N TYR A 181 -26.96 7.82 -4.81
CA TYR A 181 -27.81 6.82 -4.18
C TYR A 181 -29.07 6.55 -5.00
N SER A 182 -29.56 5.31 -4.99
CA SER A 182 -30.85 4.93 -5.57
C SER A 182 -31.74 4.36 -4.48
N ARG A 183 -32.98 4.86 -4.37
CA ARG A 183 -33.98 4.30 -3.45
C ARG A 183 -34.56 3.03 -4.07
N VAL A 184 -34.54 1.94 -3.33
CA VAL A 184 -35.14 0.65 -3.72
C VAL A 184 -36.11 0.25 -2.61
N THR A 185 -37.32 -0.13 -3.01
CA THR A 185 -38.33 -0.64 -2.08
C THR A 185 -38.11 -2.13 -1.88
N ILE A 186 -37.80 -2.54 -0.65
CA ILE A 186 -37.65 -3.95 -0.27
C ILE A 186 -38.92 -4.36 0.49
N ASP A 187 -39.60 -5.40 0.01
CA ASP A 187 -40.81 -5.99 0.64
C ASP A 187 -41.96 -4.98 0.91
N GLN A 188 -42.41 -4.25 -0.12
CA GLN A 188 -43.67 -3.46 -0.17
C GLN A 188 -43.88 -2.32 0.87
N GLU A 189 -43.08 -2.23 1.94
CA GLU A 189 -43.26 -1.24 3.01
C GLU A 189 -41.97 -0.48 3.40
N ASP A 190 -40.77 -1.00 3.09
CA ASP A 190 -39.50 -0.37 3.48
C ASP A 190 -38.73 0.20 2.26
N GLU A 191 -38.51 1.52 2.22
CA GLU A 191 -37.59 2.18 1.29
C GLU A 191 -36.15 2.18 1.84
N VAL A 192 -35.19 1.70 1.06
CA VAL A 192 -33.76 1.69 1.41
C VAL A 192 -32.96 2.43 0.35
N ALA A 193 -32.01 3.28 0.76
CA ALA A 193 -31.10 3.97 -0.17
C ALA A 193 -29.85 3.12 -0.46
N LEU A 194 -29.70 2.62 -1.69
CA LEU A 194 -28.50 1.93 -2.17
C LEU A 194 -27.45 2.92 -2.69
N CYS A 195 -26.19 2.81 -2.26
CA CYS A 195 -25.12 3.68 -2.73
C CYS A 195 -24.76 3.32 -4.17
N THR A 196 -24.92 4.26 -5.08
CA THR A 196 -24.54 4.13 -6.49
C THR A 196 -23.35 5.02 -6.79
N TYR A 197 -22.46 4.55 -7.66
CA TYR A 197 -21.31 5.35 -8.08
C TYR A 197 -21.77 6.33 -9.17
N PRO A 198 -21.67 7.65 -8.95
CA PRO A 198 -22.02 8.60 -10.00
C PRO A 198 -21.01 8.50 -11.14
N LEU A 199 -21.50 8.48 -12.39
CA LEU A 199 -20.67 8.30 -13.58
C LEU A 199 -19.56 9.36 -13.69
N LEU A 200 -19.83 10.60 -13.26
CA LEU A 200 -18.84 11.67 -13.29
C LEU A 200 -17.67 11.39 -12.32
N SER A 201 -17.96 10.82 -11.15
CA SER A 201 -16.95 10.42 -10.17
C SER A 201 -16.06 9.30 -10.68
N THR A 202 -16.65 8.31 -11.35
CA THR A 202 -15.90 7.18 -11.94
C THR A 202 -15.06 7.61 -13.13
N ILE A 203 -15.52 8.56 -13.96
CA ILE A 203 -14.73 9.14 -15.05
C ILE A 203 -13.53 9.92 -14.50
N ILE A 204 -13.74 10.81 -13.52
CA ILE A 204 -12.65 11.60 -12.92
C ILE A 204 -11.58 10.67 -12.32
N LEU A 205 -12.02 9.66 -11.57
CA LEU A 205 -11.13 8.65 -11.01
C LEU A 205 -10.43 7.82 -12.11
N GLY A 206 -11.15 7.46 -13.16
CA GLY A 206 -10.62 6.70 -14.29
C GLY A 206 -9.53 7.45 -15.05
N VAL A 207 -9.73 8.74 -15.32
CA VAL A 207 -8.70 9.61 -15.95
C VAL A 207 -7.47 9.70 -15.07
N PHE A 208 -7.66 9.95 -13.77
CA PHE A 208 -6.55 10.00 -12.82
C PHE A 208 -5.78 8.67 -12.76
N ALA A 209 -6.48 7.54 -12.65
CA ALA A 209 -5.89 6.21 -12.65
C ALA A 209 -5.17 5.89 -13.97
N ALA A 210 -5.70 6.31 -15.12
CA ALA A 210 -5.07 6.11 -16.43
C ALA A 210 -3.75 6.88 -16.54
N VAL A 211 -3.73 8.16 -16.15
CA VAL A 211 -2.50 8.97 -16.14
C VAL A 211 -1.44 8.36 -15.22
N LEU A 212 -1.84 7.96 -14.01
CA LEU A 212 -0.92 7.32 -13.07
C LEU A 212 -0.42 5.96 -13.57
N THR A 213 -1.29 5.14 -14.16
CA THR A 213 -0.91 3.83 -14.70
C THR A 213 0.06 3.97 -15.86
N ALA A 214 -0.18 4.92 -16.77
CA ALA A 214 0.74 5.22 -17.87
C ALA A 214 2.12 5.68 -17.35
N TYR A 215 2.14 6.55 -16.34
CA TYR A 215 3.36 7.01 -15.71
C TYR A 215 4.11 5.88 -14.98
N LEU A 216 3.39 5.05 -14.22
CA LEU A 216 3.94 3.86 -13.55
C LEU A 216 4.52 2.87 -14.53
N PHE A 217 3.85 2.66 -15.66
CA PHE A 217 4.33 1.79 -16.72
C PHE A 217 5.59 2.34 -17.38
N TRP A 218 5.64 3.66 -17.62
CA TRP A 218 6.85 4.33 -18.11
C TRP A 218 8.02 4.19 -17.14
N LEU A 219 7.81 4.53 -15.86
CA LEU A 219 8.82 4.36 -14.81
C LEU A 219 9.24 2.90 -14.72
N GLY A 220 8.29 1.99 -14.65
CA GLY A 220 8.51 0.55 -14.57
C GLY A 220 9.39 0.01 -15.69
N ARG A 221 9.15 0.46 -16.93
CA ARG A 221 10.01 0.13 -18.08
C ARG A 221 11.43 0.67 -17.92
N GLN A 222 11.61 1.87 -17.36
CA GLN A 222 12.94 2.40 -17.06
C GLN A 222 13.65 1.51 -16.04
N ILE A 223 12.96 1.07 -14.98
CA ILE A 223 13.53 0.15 -13.97
C ILE A 223 13.96 -1.17 -14.63
N LEU A 224 13.07 -1.79 -15.41
CA LEU A 224 13.34 -3.08 -16.05
C LEU A 224 14.50 -3.03 -17.04
N LYS A 225 14.85 -1.85 -17.57
CA LYS A 225 16.03 -1.64 -18.43
C LYS A 225 17.33 -1.42 -17.65
N LEU A 226 17.25 -0.85 -16.44
CA LEU A 226 18.41 -0.50 -15.63
C LEU A 226 18.84 -1.65 -14.70
N VAL A 227 17.90 -2.50 -14.29
CA VAL A 227 18.15 -3.51 -13.26
C VAL A 227 18.73 -4.78 -13.86
N ILE A 228 19.94 -5.14 -13.42
CA ILE A 228 20.61 -6.42 -13.69
C ILE A 228 20.08 -7.54 -12.77
N ASN A 229 19.54 -7.18 -11.60
CA ASN A 229 19.05 -8.13 -10.60
C ASN A 229 17.71 -8.79 -11.00
N LYS A 230 17.75 -10.08 -11.36
CA LYS A 230 16.57 -10.92 -11.69
C LYS A 230 15.49 -10.91 -10.61
N ARG A 231 15.87 -10.84 -9.32
CA ARG A 231 14.94 -10.86 -8.18
C ARG A 231 14.14 -9.57 -8.07
N LEU A 232 14.81 -8.42 -8.17
CA LEU A 232 14.16 -7.11 -8.16
C LEU A 232 13.32 -6.89 -9.42
N GLN A 233 13.83 -7.34 -10.58
CA GLN A 233 13.11 -7.33 -11.85
C GLN A 233 11.77 -8.08 -11.78
N LYS A 234 11.75 -9.29 -11.20
CA LYS A 234 10.51 -10.08 -11.04
C LYS A 234 9.46 -9.36 -10.18
N ARG A 235 9.87 -8.69 -9.10
CA ARG A 235 8.96 -7.94 -8.21
C ARG A 235 8.36 -6.72 -8.91
N VAL A 236 9.21 -5.95 -9.58
CA VAL A 236 8.79 -4.75 -10.31
C VAL A 236 7.86 -5.13 -11.46
N TYR A 237 8.18 -6.19 -12.23
CA TYR A 237 7.31 -6.72 -13.27
C TYR A 237 5.95 -7.16 -12.72
N THR A 238 5.94 -7.90 -11.61
CA THR A 238 4.69 -8.35 -10.96
C THR A 238 3.84 -7.17 -10.48
N LEU A 239 4.46 -6.13 -9.92
CA LEU A 239 3.78 -4.92 -9.48
C LEU A 239 3.17 -4.16 -10.67
N ILE A 240 3.95 -3.93 -11.74
CA ILE A 240 3.47 -3.23 -12.95
C ILE A 240 2.32 -4.01 -13.58
N PHE A 241 2.44 -5.33 -13.68
CA PHE A 241 1.41 -6.19 -14.25
C PHE A 241 0.13 -6.14 -13.40
N SER A 242 0.26 -6.21 -12.07
CA SER A 242 -0.85 -6.10 -11.13
C SER A 242 -1.58 -4.76 -11.28
N VAL A 243 -0.85 -3.64 -11.26
CA VAL A 243 -1.40 -2.29 -11.44
C VAL A 243 -2.11 -2.15 -12.79
N SER A 244 -1.45 -2.55 -13.86
CA SER A 244 -1.96 -2.41 -15.23
C SER A 244 -3.17 -3.30 -15.52
N SER A 245 -3.37 -4.38 -14.74
CA SER A 245 -4.51 -5.28 -14.90
C SER A 245 -5.67 -4.90 -13.97
N PHE A 246 -5.44 -4.83 -12.66
CA PHE A 246 -6.50 -4.66 -11.67
C PHE A 246 -7.08 -3.25 -11.63
N LEU A 247 -6.29 -2.19 -11.86
CA LEU A 247 -6.82 -0.82 -11.83
C LEU A 247 -7.76 -0.55 -13.02
N PRO A 248 -7.40 -0.84 -14.28
CA PRO A 248 -8.35 -0.68 -15.38
C PRO A 248 -9.56 -1.59 -15.24
N LEU A 249 -9.37 -2.84 -14.80
CA LEU A 249 -10.49 -3.74 -14.52
C LEU A 249 -11.47 -3.14 -13.50
N ARG A 250 -10.96 -2.54 -12.42
CA ARG A 250 -11.79 -1.83 -11.42
C ARG A 250 -12.60 -0.71 -12.06
N ILE A 251 -11.97 0.14 -12.87
CA ILE A 251 -12.66 1.28 -13.52
C ILE A 251 -13.71 0.80 -14.51
N VAL A 252 -13.40 -0.20 -15.33
CA VAL A 252 -14.35 -0.80 -16.28
C VAL A 252 -15.55 -1.39 -15.55
N LEU A 253 -15.33 -2.14 -14.46
CA LEU A 253 -16.41 -2.70 -13.65
C LEU A 253 -17.27 -1.61 -12.97
N LEU A 254 -16.64 -0.53 -12.49
CA LEU A 254 -17.37 0.63 -11.99
C LEU A 254 -18.24 1.28 -13.07
N CYS A 255 -17.72 1.47 -14.28
CA CYS A 255 -18.50 2.00 -15.40
C CYS A 255 -19.66 1.06 -15.75
N LEU A 256 -19.40 -0.26 -15.86
CA LEU A 256 -20.44 -1.26 -16.13
C LEU A 256 -21.52 -1.28 -15.04
N SER A 257 -21.15 -1.08 -13.77
CA SER A 257 -22.09 -0.97 -12.66
C SER A 257 -23.11 0.17 -12.88
N VAL A 258 -22.68 1.30 -13.46
CA VAL A 258 -23.60 2.42 -13.78
C VAL A 258 -24.60 2.08 -14.88
N LEU A 259 -24.20 1.24 -15.85
CA LEU A 259 -25.12 0.81 -16.93
C LEU A 259 -26.15 -0.22 -16.44
N THR A 260 -25.86 -0.92 -15.33
CA THR A 260 -26.77 -1.92 -14.78
C THR A 260 -27.73 -1.34 -13.76
N SER A 261 -29.02 -1.68 -13.89
CA SER A 261 -30.03 -1.29 -12.91
C SER A 261 -29.73 -1.90 -11.52
N PRO A 262 -29.86 -1.12 -10.42
CA PRO A 262 -29.50 -1.54 -9.07
C PRO A 262 -30.33 -2.72 -8.53
N ASP A 263 -31.49 -2.99 -9.14
CA ASP A 263 -32.42 -4.07 -8.72
C ASP A 263 -32.01 -5.47 -9.22
N LYS A 264 -30.92 -5.58 -9.99
CA LYS A 264 -30.49 -6.84 -10.60
C LYS A 264 -29.27 -7.42 -9.88
N ILE A 265 -29.24 -8.76 -9.75
CA ILE A 265 -28.09 -9.51 -9.22
C ILE A 265 -26.77 -9.16 -9.95
N LEU A 266 -26.86 -8.83 -11.24
CA LEU A 266 -25.72 -8.39 -12.05
C LEU A 266 -25.05 -7.13 -11.49
N PHE A 267 -25.82 -6.13 -11.04
CA PHE A 267 -25.26 -4.90 -10.46
C PHE A 267 -24.41 -5.22 -9.23
N GLU A 268 -24.94 -6.09 -8.38
CA GLU A 268 -24.25 -6.54 -7.19
C GLU A 268 -22.99 -7.35 -7.50
N ALA A 269 -23.07 -8.30 -8.42
CA ALA A 269 -21.92 -9.11 -8.83
C ALA A 269 -20.80 -8.23 -9.43
N ILE A 270 -21.15 -7.26 -10.27
CA ILE A 270 -20.21 -6.31 -10.86
C ILE A 270 -19.57 -5.45 -9.77
N THR A 271 -20.36 -4.95 -8.81
CA THR A 271 -19.86 -4.14 -7.70
C THR A 271 -18.91 -4.94 -6.80
N PHE A 272 -19.25 -6.19 -6.49
CA PHE A 272 -18.40 -7.10 -5.75
C PHE A 272 -17.10 -7.41 -6.49
N LEU A 273 -17.17 -7.67 -7.80
CA LEU A 273 -15.98 -7.93 -8.62
C LEU A 273 -15.08 -6.69 -8.69
N ALA A 274 -15.67 -5.50 -8.74
CA ALA A 274 -14.93 -4.25 -8.70
C ALA A 274 -14.19 -4.10 -7.35
N PHE A 275 -14.86 -4.36 -6.22
CA PHE A 275 -14.22 -4.44 -4.90
C PHE A 275 -13.07 -5.46 -4.89
N PHE A 276 -13.33 -6.67 -5.39
CA PHE A 276 -12.36 -7.77 -5.39
C PHE A 276 -11.11 -7.42 -6.21
N SER A 277 -11.27 -6.71 -7.34
CA SER A 277 -10.15 -6.21 -8.14
C SER A 277 -9.20 -5.32 -7.32
N LEU A 278 -9.74 -4.32 -6.61
CA LEU A 278 -8.92 -3.45 -5.76
C LEU A 278 -8.38 -4.15 -4.52
N PHE A 279 -9.12 -5.11 -3.96
CA PHE A 279 -8.65 -5.95 -2.87
C PHE A 279 -7.40 -6.73 -3.28
N CYS A 280 -7.45 -7.44 -4.42
CA CYS A 280 -6.30 -8.17 -4.96
C CYS A 280 -5.11 -7.25 -5.23
N PHE A 281 -5.36 -6.09 -5.86
CA PHE A 281 -4.34 -5.07 -6.06
C PHE A 281 -3.69 -4.61 -4.73
N SER A 282 -4.50 -4.37 -3.71
CA SER A 282 -4.02 -3.93 -2.39
C SER A 282 -3.20 -5.01 -1.70
N VAL A 283 -3.65 -6.27 -1.70
CA VAL A 283 -2.91 -7.40 -1.13
C VAL A 283 -1.56 -7.58 -1.85
N VAL A 284 -1.55 -7.63 -3.18
CA VAL A 284 -0.31 -7.76 -3.96
C VAL A 284 0.64 -6.60 -3.66
N SER A 285 0.12 -5.38 -3.59
CA SER A 285 0.93 -4.19 -3.29
C SER A 285 1.49 -4.21 -1.86
N ILE A 286 0.72 -4.60 -0.85
CA ILE A 286 1.20 -4.74 0.54
C ILE A 286 2.31 -5.79 0.61
N CYS A 287 2.10 -6.95 -0.02
CA CYS A 287 3.10 -8.01 -0.05
C CYS A 287 4.40 -7.56 -0.74
N LEU A 288 4.30 -6.94 -1.93
CA LEU A 288 5.46 -6.50 -2.73
C LEU A 288 6.20 -5.29 -2.16
N LEU A 289 5.48 -4.31 -1.58
CA LEU A 289 6.08 -3.05 -1.14
C LEU A 289 6.47 -3.04 0.34
N VAL A 290 5.83 -3.89 1.15
CA VAL A 290 6.05 -3.90 2.60
C VAL A 290 6.64 -5.22 3.05
N TYR A 291 5.96 -6.34 2.81
CA TYR A 291 6.40 -7.63 3.37
C TYR A 291 7.74 -8.08 2.79
N PHE A 292 7.85 -8.21 1.46
CA PHE A 292 9.06 -8.73 0.82
C PHE A 292 10.33 -7.89 1.06
N PRO A 293 10.29 -6.54 0.98
CA PRO A 293 11.48 -5.74 1.28
C PRO A 293 11.95 -5.87 2.73
N VAL A 294 11.04 -6.06 3.69
CA VAL A 294 11.40 -6.24 5.09
C VAL A 294 11.93 -7.66 5.33
N SER A 295 11.29 -8.69 4.78
CA SER A 295 11.77 -10.08 4.90
C SER A 295 13.16 -10.26 4.33
N ASP A 296 13.45 -9.64 3.18
CA ASP A 296 14.78 -9.71 2.56
C ASP A 296 15.85 -9.05 3.41
N SER A 297 15.54 -7.91 4.02
CA SER A 297 16.50 -7.22 4.89
C SER A 297 16.82 -8.04 6.15
N MET A 298 15.88 -8.87 6.61
CA MET A 298 16.12 -9.79 7.73
C MET A 298 16.92 -11.02 7.33
N ALA A 299 16.68 -11.58 6.14
CA ALA A 299 17.46 -12.72 5.64
C ALA A 299 18.94 -12.37 5.45
N LEU A 300 19.22 -11.22 4.83
CA LEU A 300 20.60 -10.72 4.66
C LEU A 300 21.30 -10.48 6.00
N ARG A 301 20.54 -10.06 7.01
CA ARG A 301 21.08 -9.87 8.34
C ARG A 301 21.34 -11.19 9.07
N GLY A 302 20.44 -12.17 8.97
CA GLY A 302 20.67 -13.49 9.56
C GLY A 302 21.96 -14.14 9.05
N LEU A 303 22.29 -13.93 7.77
CA LEU A 303 23.57 -14.34 7.21
C LEU A 303 24.75 -13.60 7.86
N ARG A 304 24.68 -12.27 7.97
CA ARG A 304 25.75 -11.46 8.56
C ARG A 304 25.98 -11.73 10.05
N ASP A 305 24.91 -11.91 10.83
CA ASP A 305 25.01 -12.27 12.25
C ASP A 305 25.69 -13.66 12.40
N THR A 306 25.49 -14.57 11.44
CA THR A 306 26.17 -15.88 11.41
C THR A 306 27.65 -15.76 11.02
N GLU A 307 27.97 -14.92 10.02
CA GLU A 307 29.35 -14.65 9.61
C GLU A 307 30.17 -13.97 10.73
N GLU A 308 29.58 -12.99 11.44
CA GLU A 308 30.21 -12.33 12.58
C GLU A 308 30.43 -13.30 13.76
N GLU A 309 29.52 -14.25 13.99
CA GLU A 309 29.67 -15.29 15.02
C GLU A 309 30.69 -16.38 14.63
N GLU A 310 30.82 -16.68 13.34
CA GLU A 310 31.83 -17.62 12.82
C GLU A 310 33.25 -17.02 12.87
N ASP A 311 33.42 -15.74 12.52
CA ASP A 311 34.70 -15.02 12.61
C ASP A 311 35.18 -14.87 14.07
N ASP A 312 34.27 -14.59 15.02
CA ASP A 312 34.65 -14.50 16.43
C ASP A 312 35.04 -15.89 17.01
N ARG A 313 34.42 -16.97 16.51
CA ARG A 313 34.81 -18.34 16.86
C ARG A 313 36.17 -18.71 16.29
N THR A 314 36.46 -18.43 15.03
CA THR A 314 37.76 -18.74 14.42
C THR A 314 38.90 -17.94 15.06
N VAL A 315 38.68 -16.66 15.37
CA VAL A 315 39.67 -15.83 16.09
C VAL A 315 39.90 -16.34 17.52
N THR A 316 38.86 -16.79 18.22
CA THR A 316 38.98 -17.35 19.57
C THR A 316 39.69 -18.71 19.56
N GLU A 317 39.46 -19.54 18.55
CA GLU A 317 40.09 -20.85 18.37
C GLU A 317 41.56 -20.73 17.95
N GLU A 318 41.90 -19.79 17.04
CA GLU A 318 43.29 -19.46 16.71
C GLU A 318 44.04 -18.88 17.93
N ARG A 319 43.39 -18.00 18.71
CA ARG A 319 43.99 -17.46 19.93
C ARG A 319 44.22 -18.53 20.99
N SER A 320 43.30 -19.49 21.12
CA SER A 320 43.42 -20.61 22.06
C SER A 320 44.46 -21.64 21.60
N GLY A 321 44.55 -21.90 20.29
CA GLY A 321 45.60 -22.73 19.68
C GLY A 321 46.99 -22.11 19.79
N ALA A 322 47.11 -20.79 19.62
CA ALA A 322 48.35 -20.05 19.82
C ALA A 322 48.78 -20.01 21.30
N LEU A 323 47.83 -19.96 22.24
CA LEU A 323 48.09 -20.01 23.68
C LEU A 323 48.51 -21.41 24.16
N LEU A 324 48.03 -22.48 23.51
CA LEU A 324 48.43 -23.86 23.81
C LEU A 324 49.80 -24.25 23.21
N LEU A 325 50.27 -23.55 22.17
CA LEU A 325 51.63 -23.70 21.64
C LEU A 325 52.69 -22.85 22.38
N ALA A 326 52.27 -21.91 23.22
CA ALA A 326 53.16 -21.11 24.07
C ALA A 326 53.36 -21.79 25.43
N ALA A 327 54.17 -22.84 25.48
CA ALA A 327 54.71 -23.34 26.74
C ALA A 327 55.75 -22.34 27.32
N PRO A 328 55.84 -22.20 28.66
CA PRO A 328 56.53 -21.09 29.30
C PRO A 328 58.04 -21.33 29.38
N ASN A 329 58.84 -20.51 28.68
CA ASN A 329 60.21 -20.27 29.07
C ASN A 329 60.30 -18.96 29.86
N SER A 330 60.76 -19.09 31.10
CA SER A 330 61.03 -18.03 32.05
C SER A 330 62.12 -17.07 31.57
N SER A 331 61.89 -15.76 31.72
CA SER A 331 62.77 -14.78 32.39
C SER A 331 62.49 -13.33 31.94
N GLN A 332 62.19 -12.48 32.93
CA GLN A 332 62.53 -11.05 33.10
C GLN A 332 62.85 -10.20 31.87
N ASN A 333 62.10 -9.12 31.61
CA ASN A 333 62.30 -7.76 32.15
C ASN A 333 61.43 -6.74 31.40
N GLU A 334 61.06 -5.67 32.09
CA GLU A 334 60.29 -4.54 31.57
C GLU A 334 61.12 -3.60 30.65
N GLU A 335 60.35 -2.76 29.95
CA GLU A 335 60.69 -1.47 29.30
C GLU A 335 61.04 -1.45 27.80
N GLY A 336 60.05 -0.99 27.03
CA GLY A 336 60.23 0.13 26.09
C GLY A 336 60.63 -0.19 24.66
N LEU A 337 59.67 -0.17 23.72
CA LEU A 337 59.82 0.62 22.49
C LEU A 337 58.48 0.78 21.75
N SER A 338 58.01 2.02 21.69
CA SER A 338 57.00 2.45 20.73
C SER A 338 57.55 2.36 19.31
N LEU A 339 56.90 1.60 18.42
CA LEU A 339 57.12 1.72 16.98
C LEU A 339 55.80 1.87 16.25
N ARG A 340 55.52 3.15 16.01
CA ARG A 340 54.46 3.73 15.20
C ARG A 340 54.49 3.16 13.79
N GLY A 341 53.61 2.20 13.51
CA GLY A 341 53.32 1.63 12.19
C GLY A 341 52.01 2.14 11.60
N ARG A 342 52.12 3.27 10.90
CA ARG A 342 51.26 3.82 9.84
C ARG A 342 50.22 2.88 9.18
N ARG A 343 48.95 3.31 9.14
CA ARG A 343 48.09 3.28 7.94
C ARG A 343 47.00 4.35 8.01
N ASP A 344 47.23 5.43 7.27
CA ASP A 344 46.17 6.19 6.61
C ASP A 344 45.36 5.24 5.73
N SER A 345 44.04 5.23 5.91
CA SER A 345 43.10 5.43 4.80
C SER A 345 41.67 5.48 5.34
N SER A 346 41.17 6.71 5.49
CA SER A 346 39.76 7.03 5.35
C SER A 346 39.34 6.67 3.92
N GLN A 347 39.12 5.37 3.69
CA GLN A 347 38.54 4.87 2.46
C GLN A 347 37.29 4.14 2.92
N GLU A 348 36.18 4.87 2.92
CA GLU A 348 34.83 4.31 2.93
C GLU A 348 34.82 3.18 1.91
N ARG A 349 34.91 1.95 2.40
CA ARG A 349 34.81 0.76 1.58
C ARG A 349 33.32 0.65 1.25
N TYR A 350 32.88 1.37 0.22
CA TYR A 350 31.66 1.04 -0.50
C TYR A 350 31.88 -0.37 -1.02
N VAL A 351 31.36 -1.35 -0.29
CA VAL A 351 31.19 -2.69 -0.83
C VAL A 351 30.15 -2.52 -1.92
N GLU A 352 30.63 -2.51 -3.16
CA GLU A 352 29.76 -2.40 -4.31
C GLU A 352 28.70 -3.50 -4.24
N LEU A 353 27.45 -3.08 -4.35
CA LEU A 353 26.27 -3.96 -4.39
C LEU A 353 26.31 -4.95 -5.57
N SER A 354 27.28 -4.80 -6.48
CA SER A 354 27.59 -5.70 -7.60
C SER A 354 28.10 -7.07 -7.11
N LEU A 355 28.87 -7.14 -6.02
CA LEU A 355 29.45 -8.40 -5.52
C LEU A 355 28.41 -9.34 -4.89
N PHE A 356 27.24 -8.84 -4.48
CA PHE A 356 26.18 -9.66 -3.89
C PHE A 356 25.16 -10.20 -4.90
N LEU A 357 25.30 -9.89 -6.19
CA LEU A 357 24.46 -10.45 -7.25
C LEU A 357 25.08 -11.64 -7.98
N GLU A 358 26.39 -11.88 -7.80
CA GLU A 358 27.11 -12.98 -8.43
C GLU A 358 27.11 -14.27 -7.57
N ALA A 359 26.79 -14.18 -6.27
CA ALA A 359 26.96 -15.27 -5.31
C ALA A 359 25.80 -16.29 -5.25
N GLU A 360 24.81 -16.20 -6.13
CA GLU A 360 23.67 -17.14 -6.14
C GLU A 360 23.29 -17.50 -7.58
N ASN A 361 24.20 -18.23 -8.24
CA ASN A 361 23.93 -18.90 -9.51
C ASN A 361 24.03 -20.42 -9.35
#